data_AF-S9V3S0-F1
#
_entry.id   AF-S9V3S0-F1
#
_cell.length_a   1.000
_cell.length_b   1.000
_cell.length_c   1.000
_cell.angle_alpha   90.00
_cell.angle_beta   90.00
_cell.angle_gamma   90.00
#
_symmetry.space_group_name_H-M   'P 1'
#
loop_
_entity.id
_entity.type
_entity.pdbx_description
1 polymer ?
#
loop_
_entity_poly.entity_id
_entity_poly.type
_entity_poly.pdbx_seq_one_letter_code
_entity_poly.pdbx_strand_id
1 'polypeptide(L)'
;MNFLRSTFADAKLRYRISHLVSDAVARKAPSRSSGGSGNTKKGTESSSTANGGSSTSGAVDATFTECMRVADLHPDLVLHALRDHLSYSHPEMAYGALKLLEYLVSCCSYGFHVVLARQSSLQEKLLQLAVRRTEDDPHRLVQREARLALLEWSRTFADDADLAPLAQLAAVFERRTHKSLMRSLNLLTKRVGFADVRKEDYVMISPKENPGSMTSPSSHRPRPVSLHAAEVWSCPVCSYLNAPSAAKCAGCDTARFAKTEVNAKHAIVLASANGHSVSSDRPSPLPVTHVDPAGDVLQGTAVGSDRSPLDEEDARADGPEDNLRNAVRSEVDVHEKVLCVLNLSSPPLLP
;
A
#
# COMPACT_ATOMS: atom_id res chain seq x y z
N MET A 1 -11.72 -40.11 21.36
CA MET A 1 -10.40 -39.73 21.92
C MET A 1 -9.46 -39.09 20.89
N ASN A 2 -9.34 -39.60 19.66
CA ASN A 2 -8.39 -39.03 18.66
C ASN A 2 -8.73 -37.59 18.23
N PHE A 3 -10.02 -37.26 18.10
CA PHE A 3 -10.45 -35.89 17.78
C PHE A 3 -9.94 -34.86 18.79
N LEU A 4 -10.15 -35.09 20.09
CA LEU A 4 -9.70 -34.18 21.16
C LEU A 4 -8.17 -34.02 21.20
N ARG A 5 -7.42 -35.10 20.91
CA ARG A 5 -5.96 -35.02 20.82
C ARG A 5 -5.52 -34.18 19.62
N SER A 6 -6.20 -34.32 18.48
CA SER A 6 -5.91 -33.54 17.27
C SER A 6 -6.26 -32.07 17.45
N THR A 7 -7.43 -31.75 18.03
CA THR A 7 -7.85 -30.36 18.25
C THR A 7 -6.96 -29.65 19.28
N PHE A 8 -6.57 -30.36 20.35
CA PHE A 8 -5.63 -29.81 21.33
C PHE A 8 -4.24 -29.57 20.74
N ALA A 9 -3.74 -30.49 19.90
CA ALA A 9 -2.47 -30.32 19.21
C ALA A 9 -2.50 -29.12 18.25
N ASP A 10 -3.58 -28.94 17.49
CA ASP A 10 -3.78 -27.77 16.62
C ASP A 10 -3.84 -26.46 17.42
N ALA A 11 -4.62 -26.42 18.50
CA ALA A 11 -4.70 -25.24 19.38
C ALA A 11 -3.34 -24.87 19.99
N LYS A 12 -2.58 -25.87 20.45
CA LYS A 12 -1.22 -25.67 20.97
C LYS A 12 -0.27 -25.15 19.90
N LEU A 13 -0.37 -25.64 18.67
CA LEU A 13 0.41 -25.15 17.53
C LEU A 13 0.07 -23.69 17.23
N ARG A 14 -1.21 -23.34 17.11
CA ARG A 14 -1.66 -21.96 16.88
C ARG A 14 -1.17 -20.99 17.95
N TYR A 15 -1.26 -21.40 19.23
CA TYR A 15 -0.76 -20.59 20.34
C TYR A 15 0.75 -20.34 20.23
N ARG A 16 1.54 -21.40 19.98
CA ARG A 16 2.99 -21.27 19.81
C ARG A 16 3.35 -20.37 18.63
N ILE A 17 2.67 -20.51 17.50
CA ILE A 17 2.89 -19.69 16.30
C ILE A 17 2.55 -18.22 16.60
N SER A 18 1.40 -17.97 17.23
CA SER A 18 0.98 -16.62 17.60
C SER A 18 1.99 -15.94 18.55
N HIS A 19 2.50 -16.67 19.54
CA HIS A 19 3.53 -16.17 20.45
C HIS A 19 4.85 -15.88 19.71
N LEU A 20 5.31 -16.81 18.87
CA LEU A 20 6.53 -16.65 18.08
C LEU A 20 6.47 -15.43 17.15
N VAL A 21 5.34 -15.25 16.47
CA VAL A 21 5.08 -14.09 15.60
C VAL A 21 5.04 -12.82 16.44
N SER A 22 4.34 -12.80 17.57
CA SER A 22 4.27 -11.64 18.46
C SER A 22 5.66 -11.19 18.93
N ASP A 23 6.51 -12.13 19.34
CA ASP A 23 7.89 -11.85 19.77
C ASP A 23 8.74 -11.29 18.63
N ALA A 24 8.64 -11.88 17.43
CA ALA A 24 9.39 -11.43 16.26
C ALA A 24 8.95 -10.04 15.78
N VAL A 25 7.64 -9.76 15.83
CA VAL A 25 7.05 -8.45 15.52
C VAL A 25 7.53 -7.40 16.51
N ALA A 26 7.45 -7.68 17.81
CA ALA A 26 7.88 -6.76 18.85
C ALA A 26 9.37 -6.38 18.73
N ARG A 27 10.22 -7.30 18.25
CA ARG A 27 11.65 -7.04 17.99
C ARG A 27 11.93 -6.17 16.77
N LYS A 28 11.03 -6.12 15.78
CA LYS A 28 11.15 -5.27 14.58
C LYS A 28 10.43 -3.93 14.71
N ALA A 29 9.56 -3.78 15.71
CA ALA A 29 8.95 -2.51 16.03
C ALA A 29 10.07 -1.47 16.27
N PRO A 30 9.94 -0.25 15.72
CA PRO A 30 10.94 0.76 15.94
C PRO A 30 10.99 1.00 17.44
N SER A 31 12.15 0.75 18.05
CA SER A 31 12.33 1.10 19.46
C SER A 31 12.04 2.59 19.53
N ARG A 32 11.04 2.97 20.34
CA ARG A 32 10.85 4.36 20.75
C ARG A 32 12.12 4.74 21.49
N SER A 33 13.16 5.13 20.75
CA SER A 33 14.31 5.80 21.33
C SER A 33 13.68 7.00 21.98
N SER A 34 13.57 6.96 23.31
CA SER A 34 13.09 8.07 24.11
C SER A 34 13.93 9.24 23.66
N GLY A 35 13.36 10.08 22.79
CA GLY A 35 14.01 11.25 22.27
C GLY A 35 14.26 12.11 23.50
N GLY A 36 15.46 11.96 24.06
CA GLY A 36 15.92 12.78 25.14
C GLY A 36 15.80 14.19 24.62
N SER A 37 14.86 14.94 25.20
CA SER A 37 14.77 16.37 25.08
C SER A 37 16.01 16.95 25.77
N GLY A 38 17.15 16.80 25.10
CA GLY A 38 18.47 17.20 25.57
C GLY A 38 18.82 18.55 24.99
N ASN A 39 18.06 19.58 25.39
CA ASN A 39 18.44 20.95 25.13
C ASN A 39 19.25 21.48 26.33
N THR A 40 20.46 20.96 26.53
CA THR A 40 21.42 21.52 27.50
C THR A 40 22.84 21.51 26.93
N LYS A 41 23.17 22.63 26.28
CA LYS A 41 24.35 23.45 26.59
C LYS A 41 25.68 22.73 26.85
N LYS A 42 26.49 22.63 25.79
CA LYS A 42 27.94 22.93 25.70
C LYS A 42 28.78 22.72 26.99
N GLY A 43 29.62 21.67 27.01
CA GLY A 43 30.66 21.51 28.03
C GLY A 43 31.57 20.30 27.83
N THR A 44 32.70 20.55 27.16
CA THR A 44 34.05 19.98 27.36
C THR A 44 34.29 18.46 27.24
N GLU A 45 35.18 18.16 26.30
CA GLU A 45 35.82 16.89 25.96
C GLU A 45 36.47 16.21 27.17
N SER A 46 36.33 14.89 27.27
CA SER A 46 37.41 13.97 27.67
C SER A 46 37.06 12.52 27.35
N SER A 47 38.01 11.91 26.66
CA SER A 47 38.12 10.53 26.19
C SER A 47 37.80 9.43 27.21
N SER A 48 37.10 8.39 26.78
CA SER A 48 37.44 6.99 27.08
C SER A 48 36.64 6.03 26.19
N THR A 49 37.33 5.49 25.18
CA THR A 49 36.86 4.41 24.32
C THR A 49 36.88 3.09 25.08
N ALA A 50 35.72 2.60 25.51
CA ALA A 50 35.52 1.22 25.92
C ALA A 50 34.60 0.53 24.89
N ASN A 51 35.22 -0.23 23.98
CA ASN A 51 34.54 -1.16 23.07
C ASN A 51 33.98 -2.35 23.86
N GLY A 52 32.81 -2.18 24.45
CA GLY A 52 31.99 -3.28 24.95
C GLY A 52 31.16 -3.86 23.80
N GLY A 53 31.65 -4.91 23.14
CA GLY A 53 30.90 -5.66 22.13
C GLY A 53 29.64 -6.26 22.75
N SER A 54 28.48 -5.71 22.40
CA SER A 54 27.17 -6.18 22.86
C SER A 54 26.85 -7.53 22.24
N SER A 55 26.96 -8.60 23.03
CA SER A 55 26.67 -10.00 22.68
C SER A 55 25.19 -10.30 22.36
N THR A 56 24.39 -9.29 22.00
CA THR A 56 22.94 -9.42 21.79
C THR A 56 22.55 -9.76 20.35
N SER A 57 23.47 -9.72 19.38
CA SER A 57 23.12 -9.96 17.96
C SER A 57 22.72 -11.43 17.68
N GLY A 58 23.39 -12.41 18.30
CA GLY A 58 23.15 -13.83 18.01
C GLY A 58 21.78 -14.37 18.44
N ALA A 59 21.15 -13.77 19.46
CA ALA A 59 19.83 -14.21 19.92
C ALA A 59 18.70 -13.71 19.01
N VAL A 60 18.92 -12.62 18.28
CA VAL A 60 17.90 -12.05 17.37
C VAL A 60 17.68 -12.99 16.19
N ASP A 61 18.76 -13.56 15.65
CA ASP A 61 18.69 -14.42 14.45
C ASP A 61 17.99 -15.76 14.71
N ALA A 62 18.06 -16.28 15.95
CA ALA A 62 17.42 -17.56 16.31
C ALA A 62 15.89 -17.50 16.21
N THR A 63 15.27 -16.42 16.68
CA THR A 63 13.81 -16.24 16.60
C THR A 63 13.32 -16.13 15.16
N PHE A 64 14.03 -15.40 14.30
CA PHE A 64 13.69 -15.28 12.87
C PHE A 64 13.86 -16.60 12.14
N THR A 65 14.93 -17.34 12.42
CA THR A 65 15.18 -18.65 11.82
C THR A 65 14.07 -19.65 12.16
N GLU A 66 13.63 -19.69 13.43
CA GLU A 66 12.51 -20.55 13.82
C GLU A 66 11.19 -20.06 13.20
N CYS A 67 10.96 -18.75 13.09
CA CYS A 67 9.78 -18.21 12.43
C CYS A 67 9.71 -18.60 10.94
N MET A 68 10.84 -18.51 10.23
CA MET A 68 10.97 -18.96 8.84
C MET A 68 10.66 -20.45 8.70
N ARG A 69 11.27 -21.31 9.53
CA ARG A 69 11.03 -22.75 9.49
C ARG A 69 9.55 -23.11 9.73
N VAL A 70 8.91 -22.41 10.67
CA VAL A 70 7.49 -22.57 10.96
C VAL A 70 6.61 -22.03 9.84
N ALA A 71 7.00 -20.93 9.18
CA ALA A 71 6.29 -20.35 8.05
C ALA A 71 6.31 -21.27 6.82
N ASP A 72 7.40 -21.98 6.55
CA ASP A 72 7.45 -22.97 5.48
C ASP A 72 6.57 -24.20 5.78
N LEU A 73 6.50 -24.63 7.05
CA LEU A 73 5.69 -25.79 7.45
C LEU A 73 4.19 -25.46 7.58
N HIS A 74 3.86 -24.26 8.04
CA HIS A 74 2.51 -23.84 8.42
C HIS A 74 2.21 -22.41 7.94
N PRO A 75 2.29 -22.13 6.63
CA PRO A 75 2.15 -20.78 6.09
C PRO A 75 0.81 -20.13 6.47
N ASP A 76 -0.30 -20.86 6.40
CA ASP A 76 -1.63 -20.34 6.73
C ASP A 76 -1.73 -19.82 8.18
N LEU A 77 -1.17 -20.56 9.14
CA LEU A 77 -1.23 -20.18 10.55
C LEU A 77 -0.37 -18.95 10.84
N VAL A 78 0.82 -18.88 10.22
CA VAL A 78 1.72 -17.73 10.36
C VAL A 78 1.11 -16.48 9.74
N LEU A 79 0.55 -16.58 8.54
CA LEU A 79 -0.11 -15.47 7.86
C LEU A 79 -1.36 -15.00 8.62
N HIS A 80 -2.12 -15.93 9.20
CA HIS A 80 -3.26 -15.57 10.05
C HIS A 80 -2.82 -14.77 11.28
N ALA A 81 -1.77 -15.21 11.98
CA ALA A 81 -1.22 -14.49 13.13
C ALA A 81 -0.68 -13.11 12.72
N LEU A 82 0.07 -13.01 11.62
CA LEU A 82 0.56 -11.73 11.10
C LEU A 82 -0.57 -10.75 10.77
N ARG A 83 -1.65 -11.24 10.15
CA ARG A 83 -2.83 -10.44 9.82
C ARG A 83 -3.43 -9.77 11.07
N ASP A 84 -3.40 -10.42 12.21
CA ASP A 84 -3.98 -9.86 13.44
C ASP A 84 -3.13 -8.71 14.00
N HIS A 85 -1.82 -8.69 13.72
CA HIS A 85 -0.91 -7.58 14.04
C HIS A 85 -0.94 -6.43 13.02
N LEU A 86 -1.49 -6.62 11.81
CA LEU A 86 -1.69 -5.56 10.80
C LEU A 86 -2.91 -4.69 11.15
N SER A 87 -2.89 -4.08 12.34
CA SER A 87 -3.95 -3.20 12.83
C SER A 87 -3.52 -1.73 12.83
N TYR A 88 -4.36 -0.86 12.30
CA TYR A 88 -4.11 0.59 12.29
C TYR A 88 -4.01 1.18 13.70
N SER A 89 -4.69 0.59 14.69
CA SER A 89 -4.68 1.10 16.07
C SER A 89 -3.33 0.95 16.76
N HIS A 90 -2.45 0.07 16.26
CA HIS A 90 -1.17 -0.26 16.87
C HIS A 90 -0.05 -0.16 15.82
N PRO A 91 0.36 1.06 15.42
CA PRO A 91 1.28 1.25 14.29
C PRO A 91 2.65 0.59 14.51
N GLU A 92 3.14 0.53 15.75
CA GLU A 92 4.42 -0.12 16.07
C GLU A 92 4.38 -1.63 15.77
N MET A 93 3.28 -2.29 16.14
CA MET A 93 3.06 -3.71 15.87
C MET A 93 2.80 -3.95 14.38
N ALA A 94 2.02 -3.10 13.73
CA ALA A 94 1.79 -3.20 12.29
C ALA A 94 3.09 -3.05 11.50
N TYR A 95 3.97 -2.12 11.89
CA TYR A 95 5.29 -1.95 11.27
C TYR A 95 6.16 -3.20 11.46
N GLY A 96 6.25 -3.72 12.68
CA GLY A 96 7.00 -4.96 12.95
C GLY A 96 6.45 -6.16 12.16
N ALA A 97 5.13 -6.26 12.01
CA ALA A 97 4.47 -7.29 11.20
C ALA A 97 4.77 -7.15 9.70
N LEU A 98 4.79 -5.93 9.17
CA LEU A 98 5.20 -5.68 7.78
C LEU A 98 6.66 -6.08 7.55
N LYS A 99 7.56 -5.76 8.49
CA LYS A 99 8.98 -6.13 8.40
C LYS A 99 9.24 -7.63 8.53
N LEU A 100 8.49 -8.31 9.39
CA LEU A 100 8.55 -9.77 9.46
C LEU A 100 8.00 -10.39 8.18
N LEU A 101 6.89 -9.87 7.63
CA LEU A 101 6.30 -10.37 6.40
C LEU A 101 7.23 -10.18 5.18
N GLU A 102 7.89 -9.02 5.05
CA GLU A 102 8.94 -8.76 4.05
C GLU A 102 10.08 -9.78 4.14
N TYR A 103 10.56 -10.05 5.36
CA TYR A 103 11.59 -11.06 5.61
C TYR A 103 11.13 -12.47 5.21
N LEU A 104 9.93 -12.89 5.61
CA LEU A 104 9.40 -14.21 5.27
C LEU A 104 9.19 -14.38 3.76
N VAL A 105 8.69 -13.35 3.07
CA VAL A 105 8.58 -13.37 1.60
C VAL A 105 9.95 -13.54 0.94
N SER A 106 11.01 -12.97 1.52
CA SER A 106 12.37 -13.07 0.98
C SER A 106 13.06 -14.41 1.26
N CYS A 107 12.68 -15.11 2.33
CA CYS A 107 13.40 -16.29 2.82
C CYS A 107 12.64 -17.61 2.69
N CYS A 108 11.30 -17.59 2.63
CA CYS A 108 10.50 -18.81 2.54
C CYS A 108 10.41 -19.35 1.11
N SER A 109 10.00 -20.61 1.04
CA SER A 109 9.78 -21.34 -0.21
C SER A 109 8.59 -20.81 -1.01
N TYR A 110 8.53 -21.20 -2.29
CA TYR A 110 7.41 -20.87 -3.18
C TYR A 110 6.03 -21.26 -2.61
N GLY A 111 5.95 -22.35 -1.84
CA GLY A 111 4.72 -22.79 -1.19
C GLY A 111 4.14 -21.72 -0.25
N PHE A 112 5.00 -20.97 0.45
CA PHE A 112 4.58 -19.85 1.28
C PHE A 112 3.96 -18.72 0.44
N HIS A 113 4.55 -18.40 -0.72
CA HIS A 113 4.04 -17.35 -1.62
C HIS A 113 2.68 -17.71 -2.20
N VAL A 114 2.46 -18.97 -2.60
CA VAL A 114 1.15 -19.43 -3.11
C VAL A 114 0.06 -19.28 -2.05
N VAL A 115 0.37 -19.62 -0.80
CA VAL A 115 -0.58 -19.45 0.32
C VAL A 115 -0.82 -17.96 0.59
N LEU A 116 0.22 -17.12 0.58
CA LEU A 116 0.10 -15.67 0.68
C LEU A 116 -0.79 -15.06 -0.42
N ALA A 117 -0.68 -15.55 -1.66
CA ALA A 117 -1.50 -15.11 -2.78
C ALA A 117 -2.99 -15.50 -2.63
N ARG A 118 -3.30 -16.58 -1.91
CA ARG A 118 -4.67 -17.00 -1.61
C ARG A 118 -5.31 -16.26 -0.42
N GLN A 119 -4.49 -15.68 0.46
CA GLN A 119 -4.94 -14.99 1.68
C GLN A 119 -5.46 -13.57 1.39
N SER A 120 -6.64 -13.47 0.76
CA SER A 120 -7.29 -12.19 0.39
C SER A 120 -7.54 -11.26 1.58
N SER A 121 -7.85 -11.80 2.76
CA SER A 121 -8.09 -11.01 3.97
C SER A 121 -6.83 -10.27 4.46
N LEU A 122 -5.64 -10.87 4.30
CA LEU A 122 -4.37 -10.23 4.64
C LEU A 122 -4.02 -9.17 3.60
N GLN A 123 -4.21 -9.47 2.31
CA GLN A 123 -4.01 -8.51 1.21
C GLN A 123 -4.90 -7.28 1.37
N GLU A 124 -6.15 -7.47 1.77
CA GLU A 124 -7.09 -6.38 2.04
C GLU A 124 -6.62 -5.51 3.22
N LYS A 125 -6.15 -6.10 4.32
CA LYS A 125 -5.56 -5.32 5.43
C LYS A 125 -4.33 -4.52 4.98
N LEU A 126 -3.46 -5.11 4.17
CA LEU A 126 -2.29 -4.43 3.61
C LEU A 126 -2.70 -3.22 2.75
N LEU A 127 -3.70 -3.41 1.87
CA LEU A 127 -4.29 -2.33 1.07
C LEU A 127 -4.90 -1.23 1.95
N GLN A 128 -5.63 -1.59 3.01
CA GLN A 128 -6.20 -0.62 3.95
C GLN A 128 -5.12 0.24 4.62
N LEU A 129 -4.02 -0.38 5.07
CA LEU A 129 -2.87 0.34 5.63
C LEU A 129 -2.22 1.28 4.61
N ALA A 130 -2.10 0.85 3.34
CA ALA A 130 -1.52 1.67 2.28
C ALA A 130 -2.40 2.85 1.85
N VAL A 131 -3.73 2.68 1.85
CA VAL A 131 -4.70 3.69 1.36
C VAL A 131 -5.02 4.74 2.44
N ARG A 132 -5.15 4.32 3.70
CA ARG A 132 -5.62 5.18 4.79
C ARG A 132 -4.71 6.38 4.99
N ARG A 133 -5.25 7.61 4.96
CA ARG A 133 -4.48 8.84 5.22
C ARG A 133 -4.08 8.92 6.68
N THR A 134 -2.88 9.41 6.93
CA THR A 134 -2.29 9.47 8.28
C THR A 134 -1.53 10.78 8.44
N GLU A 135 -1.69 11.41 9.59
CA GLU A 135 -0.96 12.63 9.96
C GLU A 135 0.21 12.30 10.90
N ASP A 136 0.05 11.27 11.72
CA ASP A 136 1.04 10.81 12.68
C ASP A 136 2.24 10.12 12.02
N ASP A 137 3.45 10.46 12.47
CA ASP A 137 4.71 9.87 12.00
C ASP A 137 4.77 8.32 12.06
N PRO A 138 4.39 7.63 13.15
CA PRO A 138 4.43 6.16 13.18
C PRO A 138 3.49 5.53 12.14
N HIS A 139 2.30 6.10 11.95
CA HIS A 139 1.36 5.64 10.93
C HIS A 139 1.86 5.93 9.51
N ARG A 140 2.60 7.03 9.29
CA ARG A 140 3.25 7.32 8.00
C ARG A 140 4.32 6.29 7.67
N LEU A 141 5.08 5.80 8.67
CA LEU A 141 6.04 4.72 8.48
C LEU A 141 5.35 3.42 8.06
N VAL A 142 4.28 3.03 8.76
CA VAL A 142 3.47 1.84 8.40
C VAL A 142 2.89 1.98 6.99
N GLN A 143 2.30 3.13 6.67
CA GLN A 143 1.73 3.39 5.35
C GLN A 143 2.81 3.31 4.25
N ARG A 144 4.00 3.87 4.51
CA ARG A 144 5.14 3.81 3.58
C ARG A 144 5.55 2.36 3.33
N GLU A 145 5.75 1.57 4.38
CA GLU A 145 6.15 0.17 4.26
C GLU A 145 5.09 -0.67 3.55
N ALA A 146 3.81 -0.47 3.87
CA ALA A 146 2.73 -1.14 3.17
C ALA A 146 2.75 -0.84 1.66
N ARG A 147 2.94 0.43 1.27
CA ARG A 147 3.05 0.84 -0.14
C ARG A 147 4.28 0.27 -0.84
N LEU A 148 5.42 0.17 -0.14
CA LEU A 148 6.62 -0.47 -0.68
C LEU A 148 6.38 -1.95 -0.93
N ALA A 149 5.77 -2.67 0.02
CA ALA A 149 5.41 -4.08 -0.14
C ALA A 149 4.48 -4.30 -1.35
N LEU A 150 3.43 -3.47 -1.51
CA LEU A 150 2.54 -3.56 -2.68
C LEU A 150 3.31 -3.39 -4.00
N LEU A 151 4.21 -2.40 -4.08
CA LEU A 151 5.01 -2.14 -5.28
C LEU A 151 5.98 -3.28 -5.57
N GLU A 152 6.69 -3.74 -4.55
CA GLU A 152 7.70 -4.78 -4.66
C GLU A 152 7.06 -6.09 -5.11
N TRP A 153 6.01 -6.56 -4.43
CA TRP A 153 5.35 -7.81 -4.78
C TRP A 153 4.67 -7.75 -6.14
N SER A 154 4.09 -6.60 -6.50
CA SER A 154 3.50 -6.42 -7.84
C SER A 154 4.54 -6.61 -8.95
N ARG A 155 5.79 -6.21 -8.70
CA ARG A 155 6.90 -6.34 -9.65
C ARG A 155 7.53 -7.74 -9.60
N THR A 156 7.79 -8.26 -8.40
CA THR A 156 8.50 -9.53 -8.20
C THR A 156 7.69 -10.73 -8.71
N PHE A 157 6.36 -10.67 -8.63
CA PHE A 157 5.47 -11.77 -9.01
C PHE A 157 4.71 -11.54 -10.32
N ALA A 158 5.12 -10.56 -11.14
CA ALA A 158 4.40 -10.17 -12.35
C ALA A 158 4.27 -11.29 -13.39
N ASP A 159 5.27 -12.17 -13.46
CA ASP A 159 5.38 -13.23 -14.48
C ASP A 159 4.79 -14.57 -14.03
N ASP A 160 4.29 -14.67 -12.79
CA ASP A 160 3.77 -15.91 -12.21
C ASP A 160 2.22 -15.88 -12.12
N ALA A 161 1.58 -16.81 -12.81
CA ALA A 161 0.12 -16.92 -12.87
C ALA A 161 -0.51 -17.31 -11.52
N ASP A 162 0.14 -18.16 -10.73
CA ASP A 162 -0.37 -18.60 -9.42
C ASP A 162 -0.26 -17.49 -8.36
N LEU A 163 0.65 -16.53 -8.59
CA LEU A 163 0.86 -15.36 -7.74
C LEU A 163 0.20 -14.08 -8.31
N ALA A 164 -0.63 -14.21 -9.35
CA ALA A 164 -1.33 -13.10 -9.98
C ALA A 164 -2.09 -12.17 -9.01
N PRO A 165 -2.73 -12.65 -7.91
CA PRO A 165 -3.35 -11.76 -6.93
C PRO A 165 -2.36 -10.77 -6.30
N LEU A 166 -1.12 -11.20 -6.02
CA LEU A 166 -0.07 -10.34 -5.49
C LEU A 166 0.46 -9.38 -6.56
N ALA A 167 0.60 -9.86 -7.80
CA ALA A 167 0.99 -9.05 -8.96
C ALA A 167 0.06 -7.84 -9.20
N GLN A 168 -1.23 -8.00 -8.88
CA GLN A 168 -2.27 -7.00 -9.14
C GLN A 168 -2.44 -5.96 -8.02
N LEU A 169 -1.74 -6.10 -6.89
CA LEU A 169 -1.96 -5.26 -5.71
C LEU A 169 -1.73 -3.76 -5.96
N ALA A 170 -0.69 -3.40 -6.73
CA ALA A 170 -0.46 -2.01 -7.12
C ALA A 170 -1.62 -1.47 -7.98
N ALA A 171 -2.10 -2.24 -8.95
CA ALA A 171 -3.23 -1.83 -9.79
C ALA A 171 -4.53 -1.67 -8.97
N VAL A 172 -4.77 -2.55 -7.98
CA VAL A 172 -5.91 -2.41 -7.06
C VAL A 172 -5.79 -1.12 -6.23
N PHE A 173 -4.60 -0.81 -5.72
CA PHE A 173 -4.35 0.44 -5.01
C PHE A 173 -4.64 1.68 -5.88
N GLU A 174 -4.14 1.69 -7.12
CA GLU A 174 -4.30 2.83 -8.03
C GLU A 174 -5.76 3.02 -8.44
N ARG A 175 -6.49 1.92 -8.69
CA ARG A 175 -7.94 1.96 -8.94
C ARG A 175 -8.72 2.52 -7.74
N ARG A 176 -8.39 2.11 -6.51
CA ARG A 176 -9.09 2.57 -5.29
C ARG A 176 -8.80 4.02 -4.94
N THR A 177 -7.58 4.49 -5.20
CA THR A 177 -7.15 5.83 -4.78
C THR A 177 -7.21 6.87 -5.89
N HIS A 178 -7.36 6.44 -7.15
CA HIS A 178 -7.18 7.25 -8.34
C HIS A 178 -5.83 8.00 -8.35
N LYS A 179 -4.79 7.41 -7.74
CA LYS A 179 -3.46 8.00 -7.60
C LYS A 179 -2.41 6.96 -7.93
N SER A 180 -1.37 7.38 -8.64
CA SER A 180 -0.20 6.53 -8.86
C SER A 180 0.47 6.14 -7.54
N LEU A 181 0.77 4.85 -7.36
CA LEU A 181 1.45 4.32 -6.18
C LEU A 181 2.86 4.90 -6.05
N MET A 182 3.61 4.94 -7.15
CA MET A 182 4.95 5.54 -7.23
C MET A 182 4.95 7.01 -6.80
N ARG A 183 3.98 7.80 -7.29
CA ARG A 183 3.84 9.20 -6.87
C ARG A 183 3.54 9.32 -5.38
N SER A 184 2.69 8.43 -4.86
CA SER A 184 2.32 8.42 -3.44
C SER A 184 3.49 8.07 -2.53
N LEU A 185 4.41 7.20 -2.97
CA LEU A 185 5.67 6.91 -2.28
C LEU A 185 6.63 8.11 -2.32
N ASN A 186 6.79 8.75 -3.47
CA ASN A 186 7.63 9.94 -3.62
C ASN A 186 7.15 11.14 -2.78
N LEU A 187 5.84 11.25 -2.53
CA LEU A 187 5.30 12.29 -1.64
C LEU A 187 5.53 11.97 -0.17
N LEU A 188 5.64 10.69 0.22
CA LEU A 188 5.94 10.29 1.60
C LEU A 188 7.40 10.51 1.98
N THR A 189 8.32 10.40 1.03
CA THR A 189 9.74 10.70 1.28
C THR A 189 10.01 12.20 1.43
N LYS A 190 9.16 13.05 0.84
CA LYS A 190 9.23 14.50 1.01
C LYS A 190 8.60 14.90 2.34
N ARG A 191 9.44 15.28 3.32
CA ARG A 191 8.98 15.96 4.52
C ARG A 191 8.70 17.43 4.17
N VAL A 192 7.43 17.81 4.16
CA VAL A 192 7.05 19.22 4.15
C VAL A 192 6.96 19.64 5.61
N GLY A 193 8.00 20.31 6.09
CA GLY A 193 7.94 21.02 7.37
C GLY A 193 7.25 22.36 7.14
N PHE A 194 6.23 22.66 7.93
CA PHE A 194 5.80 24.05 8.08
C PHE A 194 6.87 24.74 8.91
N ALA A 195 7.66 25.59 8.28
CA ALA A 195 8.51 26.51 9.01
C ALA A 195 7.60 27.51 9.72
N ASP A 196 7.87 27.81 10.99
CA ASP A 196 7.20 28.91 11.67
C ASP A 196 7.44 30.18 10.85
N VAL A 197 6.34 30.86 10.51
CA VAL A 197 6.36 32.09 9.71
C VAL A 197 7.15 33.11 10.50
N ARG A 198 8.31 33.53 9.96
CA ARG A 198 9.12 34.55 10.61
C ARG A 198 8.51 35.92 10.36
N LYS A 199 8.88 36.90 11.18
CA LYS A 199 8.35 38.27 11.04
C LYS A 199 8.67 38.88 9.67
N GLU A 200 9.79 38.47 9.08
CA GLU A 200 10.21 38.83 7.73
C GLU A 200 9.41 38.16 6.59
N ASP A 201 8.72 37.04 6.86
CA ASP A 201 7.90 36.33 5.86
C ASP A 201 6.50 36.96 5.68
N TYR A 202 6.12 37.88 6.58
CA TYR A 202 4.87 38.61 6.45
C TYR A 202 4.96 39.63 5.32
N VAL A 203 4.35 39.33 4.19
CA VAL A 203 4.10 40.32 3.14
C VAL A 203 2.98 41.24 3.62
N MET A 204 3.33 42.45 4.06
CA MET A 204 2.35 43.50 4.36
C MET A 204 1.66 43.90 3.07
N ILE A 205 0.50 43.29 2.81
CA ILE A 205 -0.46 43.81 1.82
C ILE A 205 -1.14 45.01 2.49
N SER A 206 -0.43 46.13 2.59
CA SER A 206 -1.11 47.39 2.86
C SER A 206 -1.99 47.68 1.64
N PRO A 207 -3.32 47.77 1.80
CA PRO A 207 -4.14 48.32 0.74
C PRO A 207 -3.57 49.71 0.45
N LYS A 208 -3.01 49.91 -0.75
CA LYS A 208 -2.72 51.26 -1.23
C LYS A 208 -4.08 51.90 -1.47
N GLU A 209 -4.65 52.47 -0.42
CA GLU A 209 -5.57 53.58 -0.60
C GLU A 209 -4.74 54.65 -1.30
N ASN A 210 -4.95 54.85 -2.59
CA ASN A 210 -4.46 56.02 -3.30
C ASN A 210 -5.43 57.15 -2.95
N PRO A 211 -5.16 57.99 -1.93
CA PRO A 211 -6.07 59.05 -1.52
C PRO A 211 -5.69 60.26 -2.39
N GLY A 212 -6.09 60.25 -3.66
CA GLY A 212 -5.59 61.31 -4.56
C GLY A 212 -5.99 61.28 -6.03
N SER A 213 -6.99 60.50 -6.46
CA SER A 213 -7.53 60.63 -7.82
C SER A 213 -9.02 61.00 -7.80
N MET A 214 -9.30 62.14 -7.16
CA MET A 214 -10.57 62.87 -7.29
C MET A 214 -10.30 64.03 -8.25
N THR A 215 -10.28 63.76 -9.56
CA THR A 215 -10.50 64.76 -10.63
C THR A 215 -10.38 64.07 -11.98
N SER A 216 -11.44 63.38 -12.40
CA SER A 216 -11.95 63.41 -13.77
C SER A 216 -13.16 62.47 -13.87
N PRO A 217 -14.37 62.97 -14.18
CA PRO A 217 -15.49 62.14 -14.57
C PRO A 217 -15.30 61.66 -16.00
N SER A 218 -14.27 60.83 -16.24
CA SER A 218 -14.23 60.02 -17.46
C SER A 218 -14.90 58.70 -17.14
N SER A 219 -15.94 58.40 -17.92
CA SER A 219 -16.69 57.14 -17.93
C SER A 219 -15.79 55.97 -18.33
N HIS A 220 -14.87 55.60 -17.46
CA HIS A 220 -14.12 54.36 -17.53
C HIS A 220 -14.58 53.51 -16.37
N ARG A 221 -15.67 52.80 -16.63
CA ARG A 221 -16.09 51.60 -15.89
C ARG A 221 -14.82 50.85 -15.48
N PRO A 222 -14.56 50.62 -14.18
CA PRO A 222 -13.35 49.93 -13.75
C PRO A 222 -13.32 48.61 -14.50
N ARG A 223 -12.37 48.50 -15.43
CA ARG A 223 -12.15 47.27 -16.17
C ARG A 223 -11.73 46.28 -15.08
N PRO A 224 -12.56 45.28 -14.75
CA PRO A 224 -12.19 44.31 -13.72
C PRO A 224 -10.80 43.84 -14.09
N VAL A 225 -9.84 43.93 -13.15
CA VAL A 225 -8.50 43.38 -13.34
C VAL A 225 -8.74 41.95 -13.73
N SER A 226 -8.64 41.72 -15.02
CA SER A 226 -8.94 40.43 -15.55
C SER A 226 -7.74 39.62 -15.15
N LEU A 227 -7.90 38.90 -14.05
CA LEU A 227 -7.31 37.59 -13.86
C LEU A 227 -7.78 36.71 -15.04
N HIS A 228 -7.49 37.11 -16.28
CA HIS A 228 -7.33 36.18 -17.37
C HIS A 228 -6.26 35.25 -16.84
N ALA A 229 -6.75 34.10 -16.39
CA ALA A 229 -6.02 32.94 -15.96
C ALA A 229 -4.53 33.10 -16.26
N ALA A 230 -3.72 33.40 -15.23
CA ALA A 230 -2.29 33.19 -15.35
C ALA A 230 -2.15 31.78 -15.95
N GLU A 231 -1.64 31.71 -17.17
CA GLU A 231 -1.92 30.64 -18.12
C GLU A 231 -1.22 29.35 -17.68
N VAL A 232 -1.73 28.74 -16.61
CA VAL A 232 -1.18 27.52 -16.02
C VAL A 232 -1.53 26.36 -16.92
N TRP A 233 -0.55 25.51 -17.21
CA TRP A 233 -0.77 24.31 -18.03
C TRP A 233 -0.82 23.08 -17.13
N SER A 234 -1.80 22.22 -17.37
CA SER A 234 -1.94 20.94 -16.68
C SER A 234 -0.97 19.92 -17.29
N CYS A 235 -0.15 19.26 -16.47
CA CYS A 235 0.74 18.21 -16.94
C CYS A 235 -0.06 17.00 -17.48
N PRO A 236 0.21 16.52 -18.70
CA PRO A 236 -0.53 15.38 -19.26
C PRO A 236 -0.27 14.06 -18.52
N VAL A 237 0.83 13.95 -17.77
CA VAL A 237 1.20 12.74 -17.03
C VAL A 237 0.61 12.73 -15.61
N CYS A 238 0.55 13.88 -14.94
CA CYS A 238 0.27 13.92 -13.51
C CYS A 238 -0.73 15.02 -13.07
N SER A 239 -1.36 15.70 -14.02
CA SER A 239 -2.38 16.76 -13.83
C SER A 239 -1.95 17.93 -12.92
N TYR A 240 -0.65 18.07 -12.63
CA TYR A 240 -0.12 19.18 -11.86
C TYR A 240 -0.21 20.49 -12.66
N LEU A 241 -0.67 21.56 -12.02
CA LEU A 241 -0.79 22.89 -12.62
C LEU A 241 0.56 23.60 -12.56
N ASN A 242 1.20 23.75 -13.73
CA ASN A 242 2.52 24.35 -13.85
C ASN A 242 2.43 25.81 -14.28
N ALA A 243 3.41 26.61 -13.86
CA ALA A 243 3.50 28.00 -14.28
C ALA A 243 3.58 28.15 -15.82
N PRO A 244 3.01 29.21 -16.41
CA PRO A 244 3.06 29.48 -17.85
C PRO A 244 4.47 29.52 -18.44
N SER A 245 5.48 29.89 -17.66
CA SER A 245 6.88 29.93 -18.09
C SER A 245 7.62 28.60 -17.93
N ALA A 246 7.03 27.61 -17.24
CA ALA A 246 7.70 26.34 -16.97
C ALA A 246 7.76 25.46 -18.22
N ALA A 247 8.98 25.09 -18.61
CA ALA A 247 9.24 24.16 -19.72
C ALA A 247 9.07 22.68 -19.32
N LYS A 248 9.00 22.38 -18.03
CA LYS A 248 8.85 21.03 -17.47
C LYS A 248 7.89 21.05 -16.28
N CYS A 249 7.26 19.91 -16.01
CA CYS A 249 6.34 19.75 -14.90
C CYS A 249 7.09 19.73 -13.56
N ALA A 250 6.75 20.61 -12.62
CA ALA A 250 7.37 20.61 -11.28
C ALA A 250 7.05 19.35 -10.44
N GLY A 251 6.02 18.58 -10.83
CA GLY A 251 5.61 17.36 -10.13
C GLY A 251 6.28 16.07 -10.61
N CYS A 252 6.65 15.97 -11.90
CA CYS A 252 7.19 14.74 -12.49
C CYS A 252 8.23 14.97 -13.60
N ASP A 253 8.70 16.20 -13.78
CA ASP A 253 9.71 16.63 -14.76
C ASP A 253 9.36 16.40 -16.25
N THR A 254 8.14 15.96 -16.57
CA THR A 254 7.65 15.84 -17.95
C THR A 254 7.73 17.18 -18.68
N ALA A 255 8.37 17.21 -19.85
CA ALA A 255 8.48 18.40 -20.67
C ALA A 255 7.11 18.90 -21.16
N ARG A 256 6.94 20.23 -21.20
CA ARG A 256 5.77 20.85 -21.83
C ARG A 256 5.90 20.69 -23.33
N PHE A 257 4.90 20.11 -23.98
CA PHE A 257 4.79 20.18 -25.43
C PHE A 257 4.60 21.66 -25.79
N ALA A 258 5.66 22.29 -26.29
CA ALA A 258 5.56 23.62 -26.88
C ALA A 258 4.54 23.49 -28.01
N LYS A 259 3.37 24.11 -27.83
CA LYS A 259 2.34 24.18 -28.87
C LYS A 259 2.95 25.04 -29.96
N THR A 260 3.72 24.41 -30.85
CA THR A 260 4.16 25.04 -32.08
C THR A 260 2.86 25.31 -32.81
N GLU A 261 2.47 26.58 -32.90
CA GLU A 261 1.36 27.02 -33.73
C GLU A 261 1.75 26.78 -35.18
N VAL A 262 1.71 25.51 -35.60
CA VAL A 262 1.83 25.14 -37.00
C VAL A 262 0.51 25.55 -37.62
N ASN A 263 0.55 26.72 -38.27
CA ASN A 263 -0.47 27.25 -39.15
C ASN A 263 -1.15 26.10 -39.93
N ALA A 264 -2.42 25.84 -39.59
CA ALA A 264 -3.17 24.66 -39.98
C ALA A 264 -3.54 24.66 -41.47
N LYS A 265 -2.55 24.48 -42.35
CA LYS A 265 -2.80 24.20 -43.77
C LYS A 265 -2.04 23.00 -44.33
N HIS A 266 -1.02 22.46 -43.66
CA HIS A 266 -0.35 21.23 -44.11
C HIS A 266 0.23 20.46 -42.93
N ALA A 267 -0.48 19.45 -42.41
CA ALA A 267 0.12 18.34 -41.65
C ALA A 267 -0.94 17.25 -41.33
N ILE A 268 -1.29 16.46 -42.35
CA ILE A 268 -1.57 15.04 -42.17
C ILE A 268 -0.33 14.32 -42.70
N VAL A 269 0.10 13.26 -42.01
CA VAL A 269 1.28 12.42 -42.26
C VAL A 269 2.58 12.94 -41.67
N LEU A 270 2.90 12.48 -40.45
CA LEU A 270 4.19 11.84 -40.10
C LEU A 270 4.16 11.41 -38.63
N ALA A 271 3.72 10.17 -38.39
CA ALA A 271 3.98 9.45 -37.15
C ALA A 271 4.18 7.96 -37.47
N SER A 272 5.37 7.62 -37.99
CA SER A 272 5.95 6.26 -37.95
C SER A 272 7.32 6.28 -38.61
N ALA A 273 8.35 6.57 -37.83
CA ALA A 273 9.73 6.22 -38.16
C ALA A 273 10.55 6.18 -36.87
N ASN A 274 10.46 5.05 -36.16
CA ASN A 274 11.54 4.55 -35.31
C ASN A 274 11.52 3.02 -35.43
N GLY A 275 11.96 2.55 -36.60
CA GLY A 275 12.31 1.15 -36.82
C GLY A 275 13.71 0.88 -36.30
N HIS A 276 13.81 0.18 -35.17
CA HIS A 276 15.03 -0.56 -34.84
C HIS A 276 15.04 -1.84 -35.69
N SER A 277 16.00 -1.92 -36.61
CA SER A 277 16.36 -3.16 -37.29
C SER A 277 17.00 -4.12 -36.29
N VAL A 278 16.27 -5.17 -35.92
CA VAL A 278 16.85 -6.39 -35.37
C VAL A 278 16.65 -7.48 -36.41
N SER A 279 17.76 -7.91 -36.99
CA SER A 279 17.86 -9.06 -37.89
C SER A 279 17.43 -10.31 -37.12
N SER A 280 16.41 -11.02 -37.61
CA SER A 280 16.06 -12.36 -37.15
C SER A 280 16.01 -13.27 -38.37
N ASP A 281 17.03 -14.12 -38.45
CA ASP A 281 17.08 -15.30 -39.29
C ASP A 281 15.84 -16.17 -39.03
N ARG A 282 15.15 -16.49 -40.12
CA ARG A 282 13.94 -17.31 -40.15
C ARG A 282 14.34 -18.74 -40.53
N PRO A 283 14.15 -19.76 -39.68
CA PRO A 283 14.19 -21.14 -40.11
C PRO A 283 12.84 -21.58 -40.71
N SER A 284 12.94 -22.40 -41.75
CA SER A 284 11.88 -22.99 -42.55
C SER A 284 10.84 -23.79 -41.74
N PRO A 285 9.56 -23.83 -42.17
CA PRO A 285 8.55 -24.68 -41.56
C PRO A 285 8.65 -26.13 -42.08
N LEU A 286 8.64 -27.09 -41.15
CA LEU A 286 8.44 -28.51 -41.41
C LEU A 286 6.94 -28.84 -41.61
N PRO A 287 6.62 -29.93 -42.32
CA PRO A 287 5.25 -30.27 -42.70
C PRO A 287 4.45 -30.87 -41.53
N VAL A 288 3.24 -30.38 -41.33
CA VAL A 288 2.25 -30.92 -40.39
C VAL A 288 1.53 -32.09 -41.06
N THR A 289 1.71 -33.28 -40.50
CA THR A 289 0.92 -34.47 -40.83
C THR A 289 -0.49 -34.35 -40.27
N HIS A 290 -1.46 -34.39 -41.18
CA HIS A 290 -2.89 -34.52 -40.93
C HIS A 290 -3.17 -35.89 -40.28
N VAL A 291 -3.85 -35.91 -39.13
CA VAL A 291 -4.44 -37.11 -38.54
C VAL A 291 -5.91 -36.79 -38.28
N ASP A 292 -6.78 -37.46 -39.04
CA ASP A 292 -8.22 -37.49 -38.81
C ASP A 292 -8.55 -38.24 -37.51
N PRO A 293 -9.63 -37.86 -36.82
CA PRO A 293 -10.47 -38.84 -36.16
C PRO A 293 -11.90 -38.79 -36.70
N ALA A 294 -12.33 -39.96 -37.18
CA ALA A 294 -13.71 -40.31 -37.45
C ALA A 294 -14.48 -40.65 -36.16
N GLY A 295 -15.78 -40.34 -36.16
CA GLY A 295 -16.78 -40.87 -35.23
C GLY A 295 -16.94 -40.04 -33.95
N ASP A 296 -18.14 -39.73 -33.46
CA ASP A 296 -19.42 -40.34 -33.74
C ASP A 296 -20.56 -39.39 -33.33
N VAL A 297 -21.70 -39.66 -33.94
CA VAL A 297 -23.04 -39.10 -33.75
C VAL A 297 -23.44 -39.08 -32.26
N LEU A 298 -24.12 -38.02 -31.81
CA LEU A 298 -25.41 -38.12 -31.09
C LEU A 298 -26.13 -36.77 -30.97
N GLN A 299 -27.43 -36.84 -31.27
CA GLN A 299 -28.46 -35.80 -31.25
C GLN A 299 -28.77 -35.30 -29.83
N GLY A 300 -29.27 -34.07 -29.70
CA GLY A 300 -29.92 -33.69 -28.44
C GLY A 300 -30.32 -32.22 -28.27
N THR A 301 -31.53 -31.90 -28.74
CA THR A 301 -32.49 -30.94 -28.15
C THR A 301 -32.11 -29.47 -28.01
N ALA A 302 -32.71 -28.67 -28.91
CA ALA A 302 -33.01 -27.26 -28.71
C ALA A 302 -34.06 -27.08 -27.60
N VAL A 303 -33.80 -26.16 -26.67
CA VAL A 303 -34.83 -25.54 -25.83
C VAL A 303 -34.57 -24.03 -25.86
N GLY A 304 -35.49 -23.31 -26.50
CA GLY A 304 -35.55 -21.86 -26.43
C GLY A 304 -35.96 -21.40 -25.03
N SER A 305 -35.41 -20.27 -24.62
CA SER A 305 -35.99 -19.46 -23.55
C SER A 305 -35.87 -18.00 -23.94
N ASP A 306 -36.94 -17.56 -24.59
CA ASP A 306 -37.42 -16.18 -24.56
C ASP A 306 -37.52 -15.70 -23.11
N ARG A 307 -36.84 -14.61 -22.80
CA ARG A 307 -37.25 -13.68 -21.74
C ARG A 307 -37.04 -12.26 -22.20
N SER A 308 -38.16 -11.64 -22.55
CA SER A 308 -38.31 -10.20 -22.73
C SER A 308 -38.06 -9.45 -21.41
N PRO A 309 -37.73 -8.14 -21.49
CA PRO A 309 -37.45 -7.29 -20.35
C PRO A 309 -38.75 -6.72 -19.77
N LEU A 310 -38.87 -6.73 -18.45
CA LEU A 310 -39.88 -5.96 -17.73
C LEU A 310 -39.21 -4.84 -16.94
N ASP A 311 -39.81 -3.67 -17.12
CA ASP A 311 -39.61 -2.42 -16.43
C ASP A 311 -39.94 -2.49 -14.92
N GLU A 312 -39.62 -1.37 -14.24
CA GLU A 312 -40.07 -0.96 -12.89
C GLU A 312 -39.39 -1.70 -11.72
N GLU A 313 -38.96 -1.07 -10.62
CA GLU A 313 -39.54 0.06 -9.91
C GLU A 313 -38.50 0.63 -8.91
N ASP A 314 -38.53 1.95 -8.72
CA ASP A 314 -37.83 2.70 -7.67
C ASP A 314 -38.28 2.24 -6.27
N ALA A 315 -37.36 1.71 -5.46
CA ALA A 315 -37.57 1.51 -4.03
C ALA A 315 -36.44 2.16 -3.21
N ARG A 316 -36.73 3.37 -2.72
CA ARG A 316 -36.00 3.99 -1.61
C ARG A 316 -36.23 3.16 -0.34
N ALA A 317 -35.16 2.54 0.16
CA ALA A 317 -35.14 1.94 1.49
C ALA A 317 -34.12 2.69 2.37
N ASP A 318 -34.65 3.57 3.22
CA ASP A 318 -33.98 4.04 4.43
C ASP A 318 -34.01 2.93 5.49
N GLY A 319 -32.87 2.61 6.11
CA GLY A 319 -32.78 1.78 7.32
C GLY A 319 -31.40 1.13 7.54
N PRO A 320 -31.11 0.64 8.76
CA PRO A 320 -30.53 1.41 9.87
C PRO A 320 -29.10 0.95 10.21
N GLU A 321 -28.14 1.88 10.25
CA GLU A 321 -26.70 1.56 10.47
C GLU A 321 -26.27 1.32 11.94
N ASP A 322 -27.18 1.33 12.92
CA ASP A 322 -26.76 1.33 14.34
C ASP A 322 -26.67 -0.03 15.04
N ASN A 323 -26.91 -1.16 14.37
CA ASN A 323 -26.95 -2.47 15.05
C ASN A 323 -25.67 -3.34 14.96
N LEU A 324 -24.63 -2.92 14.24
CA LEU A 324 -23.37 -3.69 14.16
C LEU A 324 -22.39 -3.44 15.33
N ARG A 325 -22.59 -2.39 16.14
CA ARG A 325 -21.68 -2.09 17.26
C ARG A 325 -21.86 -2.97 18.50
N ASN A 326 -23.02 -3.63 18.66
CA ASN A 326 -23.28 -4.47 19.83
C ASN A 326 -22.91 -5.96 19.64
N ALA A 327 -22.81 -6.45 18.40
CA ALA A 327 -22.39 -7.83 18.14
C ALA A 327 -20.89 -8.07 18.40
N VAL A 328 -20.04 -7.06 18.16
CA VAL A 328 -18.58 -7.18 18.31
C VAL A 328 -18.14 -7.15 19.79
N ARG A 329 -18.95 -6.62 20.71
CA ARG A 329 -18.67 -6.67 22.15
C ARG A 329 -18.93 -8.04 22.79
N SER A 330 -19.71 -8.90 22.14
CA SER A 330 -20.05 -10.24 22.65
C SER A 330 -18.95 -11.27 22.43
N GLU A 331 -18.10 -11.13 21.40
CA GLU A 331 -17.08 -12.14 21.08
C GLU A 331 -15.77 -11.95 21.88
N VAL A 332 -15.47 -10.73 22.32
CA VAL A 332 -14.26 -10.44 23.12
C VAL A 332 -14.38 -11.04 24.53
N ASP A 333 -15.59 -11.11 25.10
CA ASP A 333 -15.83 -11.65 26.45
C ASP A 333 -15.74 -13.19 26.52
N VAL A 334 -15.89 -13.89 25.39
CA VAL A 334 -15.74 -15.36 25.34
C VAL A 334 -14.27 -15.77 25.32
N HIS A 335 -13.41 -14.97 24.68
CA HIS A 335 -11.98 -15.28 24.56
C HIS A 335 -11.22 -15.09 25.89
N GLU A 336 -11.64 -14.14 26.72
CA GLU A 336 -11.07 -13.90 28.06
C GLU A 336 -11.50 -14.99 29.06
N LYS A 337 -12.74 -15.48 28.97
CA LYS A 337 -13.24 -16.59 29.80
C LYS A 337 -12.57 -17.93 29.49
N VAL A 338 -12.18 -18.19 28.23
CA VAL A 338 -11.46 -19.42 27.86
C VAL A 338 -10.02 -19.43 28.39
N LEU A 339 -9.37 -18.26 28.48
CA LEU A 339 -8.03 -18.15 29.07
C LEU A 339 -8.02 -18.36 30.59
N CYS A 340 -9.10 -18.02 31.29
CA CYS A 340 -9.23 -18.30 32.73
C CYS A 340 -9.42 -19.80 33.05
N VAL A 341 -10.01 -20.59 32.16
CA VAL A 341 -10.22 -22.04 32.39
C VAL A 341 -8.94 -22.85 32.16
N LEU A 342 -8.01 -22.37 31.33
CA LEU A 342 -6.78 -23.10 31.00
C LEU A 342 -5.64 -22.91 32.02
N ASN A 343 -5.83 -22.07 33.05
CA ASN A 343 -4.80 -21.77 34.06
C ASN A 343 -4.96 -22.51 35.41
N LEU A 344 -5.87 -23.49 35.50
CA LEU A 344 -6.03 -24.34 36.68
C LEU A 344 -5.72 -25.79 36.34
N SER A 345 -4.44 -26.18 36.38
CA SER A 345 -3.96 -27.52 36.78
C SER A 345 -2.45 -27.67 36.53
N SER A 346 -1.63 -27.09 37.42
CA SER A 346 -0.31 -27.67 37.69
C SER A 346 -0.52 -28.79 38.71
N PRO A 347 -0.16 -30.05 38.41
CA PRO A 347 -0.27 -31.12 39.40
C PRO A 347 0.71 -30.88 40.56
N PRO A 348 0.34 -31.18 41.81
CA PRO A 348 1.26 -31.07 42.94
C PRO A 348 2.40 -32.08 42.76
N LEU A 349 3.64 -31.57 42.87
CA LEU A 349 4.80 -32.42 43.08
C LEU A 349 4.62 -33.11 44.43
N LEU A 350 4.44 -34.43 44.39
CA LEU A 350 4.50 -35.27 45.58
C LEU A 350 5.95 -35.34 46.10
N PRO A 351 6.13 -35.48 47.41
CA PRO A 351 7.42 -35.38 48.10
C PRO A 351 8.38 -36.52 47.82
#